data_AF-A0A661HST0-F1
#
_entry.id   AF-A0A661HST0-F1
#
_cell.length_a   1.000
_cell.length_b   1.000
_cell.length_c   1.000
_cell.angle_alpha   90.00
_cell.angle_beta   90.00
_cell.angle_gamma   90.00
#
_symmetry.space_group_name_H-M   'P 1'
#
loop_
_entity.id
_entity.type
_entity.pdbx_description
1 polymer ?
#
loop_
_entity_poly.entity_id
_entity_poly.type
_entity_poly.pdbx_seq_one_letter_code
_entity_poly.pdbx_strand_id
1 'polypeptide(L)'
;MLMQCPVCGIGNCRQHFRYWWDPNSFDWRENSWQLASQFSEFLPLWWDPDKFNWDHSTELARYCYDYFNLWWDPDRFNWKFSHVLAEYCSEHFCTWWDSERYNWQAGSSELAEHCTEYFHIWWNPEKFNWKEGSSALAEYCSQYFDIWWNPDKFDWEQASISLVRSCRELFSKWWDPQRFNWQRFSWALVEYCCDQLQTWWDPDKFDWESAVVDLVRHCLEQFYVWWDAKKFSWENYSWVLPRFCSRYFYTWWNPDKFNWEQASGELAVHCAEYFTTWWDAERFNWKSASWALAMYCSDHFTTWWDPEKFDWELASWILAQYCSSYFETWWDPEKFNIHHVEYLHQYCQEYKHIWEVDLKLTELLTIGECA
;
A
#
# COMPACT_ATOMS: atom_id res chain seq x y z
N MET A 1 -10.73 -21.15 37.89
CA MET A 1 -9.71 -21.59 38.88
C MET A 1 -8.73 -22.52 38.16
N LEU A 2 -7.42 -22.25 38.17
CA LEU A 2 -6.43 -23.14 37.52
C LEU A 2 -6.39 -24.47 38.28
N MET A 3 -6.74 -25.59 37.64
CA MET A 3 -6.64 -26.91 38.27
C MET A 3 -5.18 -27.34 38.25
N GLN A 4 -4.55 -27.44 39.43
CA GLN A 4 -3.17 -27.93 39.53
C GLN A 4 -3.13 -29.42 39.23
N CYS A 5 -2.26 -29.81 38.30
CA CYS A 5 -2.03 -31.22 38.02
C CYS A 5 -1.42 -31.92 39.24
N PRO A 6 -2.02 -32.99 39.78
CA PRO A 6 -1.48 -33.71 40.93
C PRO A 6 -0.20 -34.48 40.61
N VAL A 7 0.11 -34.67 39.32
CA VAL A 7 1.29 -35.43 38.86
C VAL A 7 2.51 -34.53 38.69
N CYS A 8 2.36 -33.33 38.11
CA CYS A 8 3.49 -32.44 37.80
C CYS A 8 3.41 -31.04 38.41
N GLY A 9 2.34 -30.71 39.15
CA GLY A 9 2.13 -29.40 39.78
C GLY A 9 1.79 -28.27 38.81
N ILE A 10 1.87 -28.50 37.49
CA ILE A 10 1.54 -27.51 36.47
C ILE A 10 0.03 -27.33 36.40
N GLY A 11 -0.44 -26.09 36.45
CA GLY A 11 -1.86 -25.76 36.24
C GLY A 11 -2.30 -26.15 34.83
N ASN A 12 -3.47 -26.76 34.70
CA ASN A 12 -4.09 -27.09 33.41
C ASN A 12 -3.18 -27.97 32.53
N CYS A 13 -2.51 -28.95 33.15
CA CYS A 13 -1.56 -29.83 32.45
C CYS A 13 -2.28 -30.75 31.44
N ARG A 14 -2.07 -30.50 30.15
CA ARG A 14 -2.61 -31.34 29.04
C ARG A 14 -2.22 -32.81 29.14
N GLN A 15 -0.94 -33.09 29.46
CA GLN A 15 -0.42 -34.47 29.51
C GLN A 15 -1.12 -35.36 30.54
N HIS A 16 -1.63 -34.76 31.62
CA HIS A 16 -2.27 -35.47 32.71
C HIS A 16 -3.74 -35.09 32.85
N PHE A 17 -4.41 -34.66 31.76
CA PHE A 17 -5.81 -34.22 31.78
C PHE A 17 -6.71 -35.17 32.58
N ARG A 18 -6.62 -36.48 32.31
CA ARG A 18 -7.40 -37.52 32.99
C ARG A 18 -7.18 -37.64 34.50
N TYR A 19 -6.09 -37.09 35.05
CA TYR A 19 -5.75 -37.20 36.47
C TYR A 19 -6.27 -36.04 37.30
N TRP A 20 -6.52 -34.88 36.69
CA TRP A 20 -7.06 -33.71 37.40
C TRP A 20 -8.44 -33.28 36.89
N TRP A 21 -8.89 -33.79 35.75
CA TRP A 21 -10.21 -33.52 35.22
C TRP A 21 -11.28 -34.13 36.14
N ASP A 22 -12.09 -33.26 36.75
CA ASP A 22 -13.29 -33.62 37.48
C ASP A 22 -14.45 -32.70 37.07
N PRO A 23 -15.47 -33.22 36.36
CA PRO A 23 -16.58 -32.42 35.86
C PRO A 23 -17.50 -31.89 36.96
N ASN A 24 -17.35 -32.31 38.22
CA ASN A 24 -18.16 -31.82 39.34
C ASN A 24 -17.50 -30.67 40.11
N SER A 25 -16.17 -30.52 40.02
CA SER A 25 -15.43 -29.40 40.60
C SER A 25 -15.06 -28.32 39.59
N PHE A 26 -15.23 -28.58 38.30
CA PHE A 26 -15.02 -27.60 37.24
C PHE A 26 -16.12 -26.52 37.22
N ASP A 27 -15.71 -25.26 37.14
CA ASP A 27 -16.63 -24.13 36.96
C ASP A 27 -16.96 -23.96 35.47
N TRP A 28 -17.98 -24.70 35.05
CA TRP A 28 -18.50 -24.71 33.69
C TRP A 28 -18.97 -23.35 33.19
N ARG A 29 -19.57 -22.54 34.08
CA ARG A 29 -20.19 -21.28 33.68
C ARG A 29 -19.15 -20.31 33.13
N GLU A 30 -18.05 -20.12 33.85
CA GLU A 30 -17.05 -19.12 33.48
C GLU A 30 -15.91 -19.69 32.63
N ASN A 31 -15.72 -21.02 32.59
CA ASN A 31 -14.52 -21.62 32.01
C ASN A 31 -14.79 -22.67 30.91
N SER A 32 -16.04 -22.88 30.46
CA SER A 32 -16.33 -23.83 29.36
C SER A 32 -15.51 -23.56 28.09
N TRP A 33 -15.29 -22.29 27.75
CA TRP A 33 -14.43 -21.88 26.63
C TRP A 33 -12.99 -22.41 26.74
N GLN A 34 -12.48 -22.56 27.96
CA GLN A 34 -11.12 -23.05 28.19
C GLN A 34 -10.99 -24.53 27.84
N LEU A 35 -12.03 -25.33 28.06
CA LEU A 35 -12.05 -26.72 27.63
C LEU A 35 -12.01 -26.84 26.11
N ALA A 36 -12.86 -26.08 25.42
CA ALA A 36 -12.88 -26.08 23.96
C ALA A 36 -11.56 -25.60 23.36
N SER A 37 -11.01 -24.47 23.84
CA SER A 37 -9.81 -23.86 23.27
C SER A 37 -8.48 -24.51 23.67
N GLN A 38 -8.39 -25.10 24.86
CA GLN A 38 -7.12 -25.62 25.39
C GLN A 38 -7.06 -27.14 25.49
N PHE A 39 -8.21 -27.82 25.38
CA PHE A 39 -8.33 -29.26 25.60
C PHE A 39 -9.29 -29.90 24.58
N SER A 40 -9.37 -29.35 23.36
CA SER A 40 -10.26 -29.85 22.30
C SER A 40 -10.04 -31.33 21.99
N GLU A 41 -8.79 -31.81 22.07
CA GLU A 41 -8.42 -33.20 21.82
C GLU A 41 -9.04 -34.18 22.84
N PHE A 42 -9.49 -33.66 23.98
CA PHE A 42 -10.14 -34.41 25.03
C PHE A 42 -11.65 -34.23 25.07
N LEU A 43 -12.27 -33.60 24.05
CA LEU A 43 -13.70 -33.33 24.00
C LEU A 43 -14.54 -34.57 24.37
N PRO A 44 -14.30 -35.80 23.85
CA PRO A 44 -15.10 -36.96 24.24
C PRO A 44 -15.05 -37.32 25.74
N LEU A 45 -14.07 -36.81 26.49
CA LEU A 45 -13.90 -37.06 27.92
C LEU A 45 -14.58 -36.02 28.81
N TRP A 46 -14.66 -34.77 28.35
CA TRP A 46 -15.25 -33.68 29.13
C TRP A 46 -16.60 -33.23 28.59
N TRP A 47 -16.99 -33.57 27.38
CA TRP A 47 -18.23 -33.09 26.78
C TRP A 47 -19.46 -33.51 27.61
N ASP A 48 -20.19 -32.50 28.06
CA ASP A 48 -21.48 -32.64 28.73
C ASP A 48 -22.35 -31.46 28.27
N PRO A 49 -23.33 -31.68 27.37
CA PRO A 49 -24.10 -30.59 26.78
C PRO A 49 -24.99 -29.87 27.81
N ASP A 50 -25.34 -30.53 28.93
CA ASP A 50 -26.18 -29.94 29.97
C ASP A 50 -25.36 -29.10 30.96
N LYS A 51 -24.04 -29.33 31.03
CA LYS A 51 -23.13 -28.51 31.85
C LYS A 51 -22.42 -27.42 31.05
N PHE A 52 -22.09 -27.65 29.78
CA PHE A 52 -21.36 -26.70 28.95
C PHE A 52 -22.10 -25.36 28.85
N ASN A 53 -21.37 -24.26 29.05
CA ASN A 53 -21.94 -22.92 28.85
C ASN A 53 -21.99 -22.58 27.35
N TRP A 54 -23.19 -22.69 26.78
CA TRP A 54 -23.46 -22.44 25.36
C TRP A 54 -23.25 -21.01 24.90
N ASP A 55 -23.09 -20.03 25.79
CA ASP A 55 -22.61 -18.70 25.41
C ASP A 55 -21.21 -18.76 24.76
N HIS A 56 -20.45 -19.82 25.04
CA HIS A 56 -19.14 -20.12 24.45
C HIS A 56 -19.19 -21.14 23.31
N SER A 57 -20.36 -21.39 22.69
CA SER A 57 -20.49 -22.37 21.61
C SER A 57 -19.62 -22.06 20.39
N THR A 58 -19.20 -20.81 20.21
CA THR A 58 -18.25 -20.42 19.16
C THR A 58 -16.89 -21.08 19.29
N GLU A 59 -16.47 -21.37 20.52
CA GLU A 59 -15.19 -22.03 20.78
C GLU A 59 -15.24 -23.52 20.41
N LEU A 60 -16.42 -24.13 20.48
CA LEU A 60 -16.62 -25.49 19.96
C LEU A 60 -16.47 -25.51 18.44
N ALA A 61 -17.06 -24.54 17.73
CA ALA A 61 -16.88 -24.42 16.29
C ALA A 61 -15.41 -24.17 15.91
N ARG A 62 -14.73 -23.23 16.59
CA ARG A 62 -13.34 -22.88 16.26
C ARG A 62 -12.33 -23.99 16.56
N TYR A 63 -12.45 -24.63 17.72
CA TYR A 63 -11.40 -25.52 18.23
C TYR A 63 -11.78 -26.98 18.30
N CYS A 64 -13.08 -27.29 18.22
CA CYS A 64 -13.61 -28.65 18.28
C CYS A 64 -14.36 -29.05 17.00
N TYR A 65 -14.07 -28.42 15.86
CA TYR A 65 -14.74 -28.73 14.59
C TYR A 65 -14.59 -30.19 14.17
N ASP A 66 -13.45 -30.84 14.45
CA ASP A 66 -13.23 -32.28 14.19
C ASP A 66 -14.26 -33.19 14.88
N TYR A 67 -14.89 -32.70 15.95
CA TYR A 67 -15.91 -33.40 16.71
C TYR A 67 -17.30 -32.78 16.54
N PHE A 68 -17.56 -32.10 15.41
CA PHE A 68 -18.82 -31.40 15.14
C PHE A 68 -20.05 -32.23 15.50
N ASN A 69 -20.12 -33.49 15.05
CA ASN A 69 -21.26 -34.37 15.30
C ASN A 69 -21.49 -34.73 16.78
N LEU A 70 -20.49 -34.55 17.64
CA LEU A 70 -20.60 -34.81 19.07
C LEU A 70 -21.26 -33.64 19.81
N TRP A 71 -20.90 -32.41 19.45
CA TRP A 71 -21.34 -31.22 20.17
C TRP A 71 -22.44 -30.43 19.47
N TRP A 72 -22.69 -30.66 18.18
CA TRP A 72 -23.69 -29.89 17.44
C TRP A 72 -25.09 -30.07 18.02
N ASP A 73 -25.68 -28.96 18.47
CA ASP A 73 -27.08 -28.86 18.88
C ASP A 73 -27.63 -27.51 18.37
N PRO A 74 -28.51 -27.51 17.36
CA PRO A 74 -28.99 -26.28 16.75
C PRO A 74 -29.88 -25.47 17.71
N ASP A 75 -30.49 -26.08 18.72
CA ASP A 75 -31.35 -25.37 19.68
C ASP A 75 -30.55 -24.75 20.83
N ARG A 76 -29.32 -25.22 21.06
CA ARG A 76 -28.42 -24.67 22.09
C ARG A 76 -27.32 -23.76 21.53
N PHE A 77 -26.95 -23.90 20.26
CA PHE A 77 -25.90 -23.08 19.66
C PHE A 77 -26.25 -21.58 19.67
N ASN A 78 -25.26 -20.73 19.99
CA ASN A 78 -25.42 -19.28 19.97
C ASN A 78 -25.38 -18.72 18.54
N TRP A 79 -26.55 -18.68 17.90
CA TRP A 79 -26.73 -18.20 16.53
C TRP A 79 -26.33 -16.75 16.28
N LYS A 80 -26.18 -15.92 17.33
CA LYS A 80 -25.64 -14.56 17.19
C LYS A 80 -24.27 -14.55 16.50
N PHE A 81 -23.51 -15.62 16.67
CA PHE A 81 -22.17 -15.77 16.10
C PHE A 81 -22.12 -16.89 15.05
N SER A 82 -23.21 -17.15 14.33
CA SER A 82 -23.27 -18.24 13.34
C SER A 82 -22.24 -18.15 12.21
N HIS A 83 -21.60 -16.98 11.99
CA HIS A 83 -20.52 -16.83 11.03
C HIS A 83 -19.34 -17.79 11.29
N VAL A 84 -19.07 -18.14 12.56
CA VAL A 84 -18.00 -19.09 12.89
C VAL A 84 -18.28 -20.51 12.37
N LEU A 85 -19.55 -20.87 12.14
CA LEU A 85 -19.90 -22.15 11.53
C LEU A 85 -19.54 -22.16 10.05
N ALA A 86 -19.69 -21.03 9.35
CA ALA A 86 -19.26 -20.90 7.97
C ALA A 86 -17.73 -20.98 7.88
N GLU A 87 -17.01 -20.29 8.78
CA GLU A 87 -15.54 -20.23 8.78
C GLU A 87 -14.88 -21.57 9.14
N TYR A 88 -15.30 -22.20 10.24
CA TYR A 88 -14.61 -23.37 10.80
C TYR A 88 -15.33 -24.70 10.57
N CYS A 89 -16.60 -24.68 10.17
CA CYS A 89 -17.43 -25.88 10.03
C CYS A 89 -18.11 -25.96 8.65
N SER A 90 -17.54 -25.34 7.61
CA SER A 90 -18.07 -25.36 6.24
C SER A 90 -18.25 -26.78 5.69
N GLU A 91 -17.40 -27.74 6.08
CA GLU A 91 -17.54 -29.16 5.69
C GLU A 91 -18.86 -29.79 6.19
N HIS A 92 -19.47 -29.20 7.22
CA HIS A 92 -20.74 -29.64 7.80
C HIS A 92 -21.92 -28.73 7.41
N PHE A 93 -21.77 -27.92 6.37
CA PHE A 93 -22.76 -26.91 5.95
C PHE A 93 -24.19 -27.46 5.89
N CYS A 94 -24.41 -28.59 5.20
CA CYS A 94 -25.73 -29.19 5.06
C CYS A 94 -26.39 -29.61 6.39
N THR A 95 -25.61 -29.76 7.45
CA THR A 95 -26.09 -30.16 8.78
C THR A 95 -26.50 -28.95 9.62
N TRP A 96 -25.72 -27.87 9.60
CA TRP A 96 -26.03 -26.69 10.40
C TRP A 96 -26.79 -25.60 9.65
N TRP A 97 -26.87 -25.64 8.33
CA TRP A 97 -27.48 -24.54 7.58
C TRP A 97 -28.96 -24.34 7.94
N ASP A 98 -29.27 -23.18 8.49
CA ASP A 98 -30.62 -22.70 8.75
C ASP A 98 -30.70 -21.21 8.40
N SER A 99 -31.35 -20.91 7.27
CA SER A 99 -31.44 -19.54 6.75
C SER A 99 -32.25 -18.57 7.61
N GLU A 100 -33.09 -19.07 8.52
CA GLU A 100 -33.89 -18.25 9.44
C GLU A 100 -33.13 -17.97 10.73
N ARG A 101 -32.25 -18.89 11.17
CA ARG A 101 -31.43 -18.71 12.37
C ARG A 101 -30.08 -18.05 12.09
N TYR A 102 -29.56 -18.16 10.87
CA TYR A 102 -28.26 -17.59 10.52
C TYR A 102 -28.23 -16.05 10.67
N ASN A 103 -27.19 -15.53 11.32
CA ASN A 103 -26.97 -14.10 11.45
C ASN A 103 -26.37 -13.52 10.16
N TRP A 104 -27.24 -13.19 9.21
CA TRP A 104 -26.88 -12.56 7.94
C TRP A 104 -26.08 -11.26 8.09
N GLN A 105 -26.41 -10.46 9.11
CA GLN A 105 -25.76 -9.16 9.32
C GLN A 105 -24.26 -9.32 9.59
N ALA A 106 -23.87 -10.34 10.35
CA ALA A 106 -22.49 -10.56 10.75
C ALA A 106 -21.80 -11.70 9.99
N GLY A 107 -22.52 -12.46 9.16
CA GLY A 107 -22.02 -13.70 8.55
C GLY A 107 -22.06 -13.75 7.03
N SER A 108 -22.58 -12.72 6.36
CA SER A 108 -22.75 -12.76 4.90
C SER A 108 -21.41 -12.92 4.16
N SER A 109 -20.35 -12.29 4.65
CA SER A 109 -19.01 -12.38 4.03
C SER A 109 -18.43 -13.78 4.19
N GLU A 110 -18.59 -14.39 5.36
CA GLU A 110 -18.09 -15.72 5.70
C GLU A 110 -18.78 -16.81 4.88
N LEU A 111 -20.06 -16.64 4.54
CA LEU A 111 -20.73 -17.53 3.58
C LEU A 111 -20.10 -17.46 2.19
N ALA A 112 -19.79 -16.26 1.71
CA ALA A 112 -19.17 -16.07 0.40
C ALA A 112 -17.74 -16.62 0.37
N GLU A 113 -16.97 -16.42 1.45
CA GLU A 113 -15.56 -16.83 1.56
C GLU A 113 -15.37 -18.33 1.79
N HIS A 114 -16.15 -18.92 2.71
CA HIS A 114 -15.90 -20.29 3.17
C HIS A 114 -16.94 -21.31 2.70
N CYS A 115 -18.12 -20.84 2.25
CA CYS A 115 -19.23 -21.71 1.83
C CYS A 115 -19.58 -21.51 0.35
N THR A 116 -18.62 -21.09 -0.47
CA THR A 116 -18.80 -20.83 -1.91
C THR A 116 -19.34 -22.03 -2.69
N GLU A 117 -18.97 -23.26 -2.31
CA GLU A 117 -19.47 -24.48 -2.97
C GLU A 117 -20.99 -24.67 -2.78
N TYR A 118 -21.56 -24.10 -1.71
CA TYR A 118 -22.99 -24.15 -1.39
C TYR A 118 -23.74 -22.89 -1.83
N PHE A 119 -23.15 -22.06 -2.70
CA PHE A 119 -23.70 -20.77 -3.11
C PHE A 119 -25.19 -20.81 -3.45
N HIS A 120 -25.61 -21.78 -4.28
CA HIS A 120 -27.01 -21.90 -4.70
C HIS A 120 -28.00 -22.26 -3.57
N ILE A 121 -27.50 -22.72 -2.42
CA ILE A 121 -28.32 -23.09 -1.26
C ILE A 121 -28.53 -21.88 -0.34
N TRP A 122 -27.46 -21.16 -0.02
CA TRP A 122 -27.57 -20.01 0.88
C TRP A 122 -27.90 -18.70 0.16
N TRP A 123 -27.64 -18.56 -1.13
CA TRP A 123 -27.81 -17.28 -1.80
C TRP A 123 -29.24 -16.73 -1.66
N ASN A 124 -29.35 -15.58 -0.99
CA ASN A 124 -30.61 -14.85 -0.84
C ASN A 124 -30.34 -13.34 -0.88
N PRO A 125 -30.65 -12.66 -1.99
CA PRO A 125 -30.32 -11.24 -2.17
C PRO A 125 -31.11 -10.29 -1.26
N GLU A 126 -32.20 -10.76 -0.62
CA GLU A 126 -32.99 -9.97 0.33
C GLU A 126 -32.48 -10.09 1.77
N LYS A 127 -31.83 -11.21 2.12
CA LYS A 127 -31.24 -11.42 3.44
C LYS A 127 -29.76 -11.06 3.51
N PHE A 128 -29.04 -11.20 2.39
CA PHE A 128 -27.60 -10.95 2.31
C PHE A 128 -27.26 -9.52 2.72
N ASN A 129 -26.27 -9.37 3.60
CA ASN A 129 -25.75 -8.07 4.00
C ASN A 129 -24.77 -7.56 2.93
N TRP A 130 -25.31 -6.81 1.97
CA TRP A 130 -24.54 -6.24 0.86
C TRP A 130 -23.41 -5.31 1.31
N LYS A 131 -23.60 -4.56 2.40
CA LYS A 131 -22.60 -3.59 2.88
C LYS A 131 -21.30 -4.28 3.29
N GLU A 132 -21.41 -5.35 4.07
CA GLU A 132 -20.23 -6.07 4.54
C GLU A 132 -19.78 -7.15 3.54
N GLY A 133 -20.72 -7.75 2.79
CA GLY A 133 -20.47 -8.94 1.97
C GLY A 133 -20.18 -8.70 0.49
N SER A 134 -20.36 -7.48 -0.05
CA SER A 134 -20.15 -7.22 -1.48
C SER A 134 -18.72 -7.53 -1.94
N SER A 135 -17.72 -7.21 -1.11
CA SER A 135 -16.30 -7.51 -1.38
C SER A 135 -16.08 -9.02 -1.52
N ALA A 136 -16.62 -9.79 -0.57
CA ALA A 136 -16.49 -11.24 -0.53
C ALA A 136 -17.20 -11.93 -1.71
N LEU A 137 -18.35 -11.40 -2.17
CA LEU A 137 -18.99 -11.90 -3.39
C LEU A 137 -18.11 -11.72 -4.62
N ALA A 138 -17.48 -10.56 -4.78
CA ALA A 138 -16.59 -10.30 -5.91
C ALA A 138 -15.30 -11.13 -5.85
N GLU A 139 -14.75 -11.34 -4.65
CA GLU A 139 -13.48 -12.05 -4.45
C GLU A 139 -13.62 -13.57 -4.53
N TYR A 140 -14.64 -14.13 -3.87
CA TYR A 140 -14.75 -15.57 -3.69
C TYR A 140 -15.87 -16.19 -4.53
N CYS A 141 -16.87 -15.41 -4.95
CA CYS A 141 -18.02 -15.89 -5.70
C CYS A 141 -18.08 -15.33 -7.14
N SER A 142 -16.96 -14.93 -7.74
CA SER A 142 -16.92 -14.35 -9.08
C SER A 142 -17.42 -15.29 -10.19
N GLN A 143 -17.32 -16.61 -10.00
CA GLN A 143 -17.89 -17.61 -10.91
C GLN A 143 -19.43 -17.58 -10.96
N TYR A 144 -20.08 -17.03 -9.92
CA TYR A 144 -21.54 -16.88 -9.83
C TYR A 144 -22.00 -15.44 -10.12
N PHE A 145 -21.14 -14.62 -10.73
CA PHE A 145 -21.38 -13.19 -10.96
C PHE A 145 -22.76 -12.91 -11.58
N ASP A 146 -23.17 -13.64 -12.60
CA ASP A 146 -24.45 -13.43 -13.28
C ASP A 146 -25.69 -13.72 -12.41
N ILE A 147 -25.50 -14.32 -11.23
CA ILE A 147 -26.57 -14.66 -10.28
C ILE A 147 -26.67 -13.61 -9.18
N TRP A 148 -25.54 -13.20 -8.60
CA TRP A 148 -25.55 -12.22 -7.51
C TRP A 148 -25.46 -10.79 -7.99
N TRP A 149 -24.96 -10.52 -9.19
CA TRP A 149 -24.71 -9.15 -9.60
C TRP A 149 -25.99 -8.30 -9.58
N ASN A 150 -25.98 -7.29 -8.72
CA ASN A 150 -27.05 -6.30 -8.62
C ASN A 150 -26.43 -4.93 -8.33
N PRO A 151 -26.33 -4.04 -9.32
CA PRO A 151 -25.68 -2.75 -9.13
C PRO A 151 -26.42 -1.85 -8.13
N ASP A 152 -27.73 -2.05 -7.93
CA ASP A 152 -28.54 -1.25 -6.98
C ASP A 152 -28.36 -1.66 -5.52
N LYS A 153 -27.86 -2.88 -5.27
CA LYS A 153 -27.60 -3.39 -3.92
C LYS A 153 -26.11 -3.42 -3.57
N PHE A 154 -25.23 -3.53 -4.57
CA PHE A 154 -23.79 -3.61 -4.37
C PHE A 154 -23.22 -2.41 -3.60
N ASP A 155 -22.30 -2.67 -2.66
CA ASP A 155 -21.60 -1.62 -1.92
C ASP A 155 -20.47 -1.02 -2.76
N TRP A 156 -20.82 -0.05 -3.58
CA TRP A 156 -19.86 0.69 -4.40
C TRP A 156 -18.82 1.46 -3.57
N GLU A 157 -19.18 1.91 -2.36
CA GLU A 157 -18.30 2.75 -1.56
C GLU A 157 -17.11 1.95 -1.02
N GLN A 158 -17.36 0.74 -0.52
CA GLN A 158 -16.34 -0.08 0.13
C GLN A 158 -15.81 -1.21 -0.77
N ALA A 159 -16.62 -1.76 -1.68
CA ALA A 159 -16.29 -2.99 -2.42
C ALA A 159 -15.96 -2.79 -3.91
N SER A 160 -15.98 -1.56 -4.44
CA SER A 160 -15.63 -1.29 -5.85
C SER A 160 -14.25 -1.85 -6.25
N ILE A 161 -13.28 -1.83 -5.33
CA ILE A 161 -11.94 -2.39 -5.59
C ILE A 161 -11.96 -3.89 -5.89
N SER A 162 -12.87 -4.64 -5.27
CA SER A 162 -12.96 -6.08 -5.44
C SER A 162 -13.52 -6.46 -6.81
N LEU A 163 -14.37 -5.61 -7.41
CA LEU A 163 -14.76 -5.76 -8.81
C LEU A 163 -13.56 -5.58 -9.75
N VAL A 164 -12.73 -4.56 -9.49
CA VAL A 164 -11.53 -4.27 -10.27
C VAL A 164 -10.50 -5.41 -10.19
N ARG A 165 -10.26 -5.95 -9.00
CA ARG A 165 -9.23 -6.98 -8.78
C ARG A 165 -9.70 -8.37 -9.18
N SER A 166 -10.92 -8.74 -8.81
CA SER A 166 -11.38 -10.13 -8.84
C SER A 166 -12.39 -10.39 -9.95
N CYS A 167 -13.03 -9.35 -10.48
CA CYS A 167 -14.00 -9.43 -11.58
C CYS A 167 -13.53 -8.65 -12.82
N ARG A 168 -12.22 -8.47 -13.03
CA ARG A 168 -11.66 -7.73 -14.18
C ARG A 168 -12.16 -8.23 -15.53
N GLU A 169 -12.22 -9.55 -15.72
CA GLU A 169 -12.68 -10.15 -16.99
C GLU A 169 -14.16 -9.85 -17.29
N LEU A 170 -14.91 -9.41 -16.27
CA LEU A 170 -16.32 -9.03 -16.36
C LEU A 170 -16.51 -7.50 -16.38
N PHE A 171 -15.45 -6.73 -16.64
CA PHE A 171 -15.47 -5.25 -16.63
C PHE A 171 -16.68 -4.66 -17.35
N SER A 172 -16.96 -5.13 -18.57
CA SER A 172 -18.09 -4.65 -19.37
C SER A 172 -19.47 -4.88 -18.74
N LYS A 173 -19.60 -5.80 -17.78
CA LYS A 173 -20.86 -6.08 -17.08
C LYS A 173 -21.08 -5.19 -15.86
N TRP A 174 -20.02 -4.91 -15.11
CA TRP A 174 -20.14 -4.14 -13.87
C TRP A 174 -19.77 -2.68 -14.02
N TRP A 175 -19.04 -2.28 -15.06
CA TRP A 175 -18.57 -0.90 -15.16
C TRP A 175 -19.72 0.13 -15.18
N ASP A 176 -19.79 0.93 -14.13
CA ASP A 176 -20.68 2.09 -14.03
C ASP A 176 -19.88 3.29 -13.47
N PRO A 177 -19.50 4.25 -14.33
CA PRO A 177 -18.71 5.40 -13.91
C PRO A 177 -19.47 6.33 -12.96
N GLN A 178 -20.80 6.25 -12.86
CA GLN A 178 -21.59 7.07 -11.92
C GLN A 178 -21.60 6.48 -10.51
N ARG A 179 -21.39 5.16 -10.37
CA ARG A 179 -21.42 4.48 -9.08
C ARG A 179 -20.04 4.14 -8.55
N PHE A 180 -19.07 3.91 -9.42
CA PHE A 180 -17.71 3.57 -9.02
C PHE A 180 -17.12 4.59 -8.04
N ASN A 181 -16.49 4.12 -6.95
CA ASN A 181 -15.85 5.01 -5.98
C ASN A 181 -14.47 5.47 -6.49
N TRP A 182 -14.50 6.51 -7.32
CA TRP A 182 -13.33 7.14 -7.92
C TRP A 182 -12.31 7.62 -6.89
N GLN A 183 -12.77 8.36 -5.88
CA GLN A 183 -11.89 8.98 -4.88
C GLN A 183 -11.02 7.93 -4.17
N ARG A 184 -11.60 6.77 -3.86
CA ARG A 184 -10.86 5.74 -3.12
C ARG A 184 -10.10 4.77 -4.02
N PHE A 185 -10.59 4.51 -5.24
CA PHE A 185 -10.14 3.38 -6.05
C PHE A 185 -9.75 3.72 -7.49
N SER A 186 -9.58 5.00 -7.85
CA SER A 186 -9.03 5.38 -9.17
C SER A 186 -7.69 4.68 -9.45
N TRP A 187 -6.81 4.59 -8.45
CA TRP A 187 -5.52 3.88 -8.58
C TRP A 187 -5.70 2.40 -8.95
N ALA A 188 -6.77 1.75 -8.49
CA ALA A 188 -7.01 0.34 -8.80
C ALA A 188 -7.37 0.15 -10.28
N LEU A 189 -8.16 1.07 -10.87
CA LEU A 189 -8.44 1.03 -12.31
C LEU A 189 -7.15 1.16 -13.12
N VAL A 190 -6.24 2.00 -12.66
CA VAL A 190 -4.94 2.18 -13.28
C VAL A 190 -4.07 0.93 -13.17
N GLU A 191 -3.94 0.35 -11.98
CA GLU A 191 -3.05 -0.79 -11.76
C GLU A 191 -3.57 -2.06 -12.46
N TYR A 192 -4.86 -2.34 -12.33
CA TYR A 192 -5.44 -3.61 -12.76
C TYR A 192 -6.16 -3.55 -14.10
N CYS A 193 -6.61 -2.37 -14.55
CA CYS A 193 -7.44 -2.21 -15.75
C CYS A 193 -6.87 -1.17 -16.73
N CYS A 194 -5.55 -0.92 -16.73
CA CYS A 194 -4.93 0.04 -17.65
C CYS A 194 -5.19 -0.28 -19.13
N ASP A 195 -5.24 -1.57 -19.48
CA ASP A 195 -5.58 -2.04 -20.83
C ASP A 195 -6.98 -1.61 -21.29
N GLN A 196 -7.86 -1.24 -20.36
CA GLN A 196 -9.21 -0.75 -20.59
C GLN A 196 -9.33 0.77 -20.36
N LEU A 197 -8.21 1.51 -20.27
CA LEU A 197 -8.20 2.96 -19.99
C LEU A 197 -9.17 3.74 -20.86
N GLN A 198 -9.22 3.47 -22.17
CA GLN A 198 -10.15 4.15 -23.09
C GLN A 198 -11.63 4.01 -22.72
N THR A 199 -11.99 2.96 -22.01
CA THR A 199 -13.37 2.67 -21.61
C THR A 199 -13.75 3.39 -20.32
N TRP A 200 -12.83 3.44 -19.36
CA TRP A 200 -13.13 3.99 -18.04
C TRP A 200 -12.67 5.43 -17.86
N TRP A 201 -11.72 5.91 -18.67
CA TRP A 201 -11.12 7.22 -18.46
C TRP A 201 -12.14 8.35 -18.42
N ASP A 202 -12.23 9.03 -17.28
CA ASP A 202 -13.01 10.24 -17.07
C ASP A 202 -12.19 11.23 -16.23
N PRO A 203 -11.57 12.24 -16.85
CA PRO A 203 -10.69 13.19 -16.15
C PRO A 203 -11.44 14.09 -15.15
N ASP A 204 -12.77 14.19 -15.24
CA ASP A 204 -13.58 14.96 -14.30
C ASP A 204 -13.87 14.18 -13.01
N LYS A 205 -13.75 12.85 -13.05
CA LYS A 205 -14.00 11.98 -11.90
C LYS A 205 -12.73 11.37 -11.30
N PHE A 206 -11.70 11.18 -12.11
CA PHE A 206 -10.44 10.59 -11.70
C PHE A 206 -9.82 11.33 -10.51
N ASP A 207 -9.29 10.57 -9.54
CA ASP A 207 -8.57 11.13 -8.39
C ASP A 207 -7.14 11.54 -8.79
N TRP A 208 -7.00 12.77 -9.28
CA TRP A 208 -5.73 13.37 -9.67
C TRP A 208 -4.73 13.55 -8.53
N GLU A 209 -5.20 13.66 -7.28
CA GLU A 209 -4.29 13.84 -6.15
C GLU A 209 -3.70 12.49 -5.76
N SER A 210 -4.51 11.45 -5.52
CA SER A 210 -3.95 10.21 -4.97
C SER A 210 -3.43 9.23 -6.03
N ALA A 211 -3.92 9.28 -7.28
CA ALA A 211 -3.69 8.21 -8.27
C ALA A 211 -2.89 8.63 -9.52
N VAL A 212 -2.43 9.89 -9.63
CA VAL A 212 -1.69 10.35 -10.82
C VAL A 212 -0.33 9.68 -10.98
N VAL A 213 0.33 9.35 -9.87
CA VAL A 213 1.61 8.62 -9.89
C VAL A 213 1.41 7.23 -10.50
N ASP A 214 0.31 6.56 -10.17
CA ASP A 214 -0.01 5.26 -10.74
C ASP A 214 -0.27 5.38 -12.25
N LEU A 215 -0.98 6.43 -12.71
CA LEU A 215 -1.23 6.65 -14.14
C LEU A 215 0.07 6.70 -14.92
N VAL A 216 1.03 7.45 -14.39
CA VAL A 216 2.32 7.64 -15.03
C VAL A 216 3.13 6.33 -15.02
N ARG A 217 3.04 5.53 -13.95
CA ARG A 217 3.80 4.27 -13.84
C ARG A 217 3.21 3.13 -14.66
N HIS A 218 1.89 3.00 -14.70
CA HIS A 218 1.21 1.84 -15.29
C HIS A 218 0.63 2.15 -16.68
N CYS A 219 0.24 3.39 -16.95
CA CYS A 219 -0.42 3.80 -18.19
C CYS A 219 0.39 4.77 -19.04
N LEU A 220 1.73 4.74 -18.93
CA LEU A 220 2.62 5.63 -19.69
C LEU A 220 2.46 5.51 -21.21
N GLU A 221 2.23 4.30 -21.73
CA GLU A 221 2.03 4.07 -23.17
C GLU A 221 0.76 4.75 -23.71
N GLN A 222 -0.17 5.08 -22.83
CA GLN A 222 -1.41 5.78 -23.17
C GLN A 222 -1.42 7.23 -22.70
N PHE A 223 -0.24 7.86 -22.56
CA PHE A 223 -0.09 9.24 -22.09
C PHE A 223 -1.05 10.24 -22.74
N TYR A 224 -1.18 10.22 -24.06
CA TYR A 224 -2.06 11.13 -24.79
C TYR A 224 -3.56 10.96 -24.52
N VAL A 225 -3.96 9.82 -23.94
CA VAL A 225 -5.35 9.54 -23.57
C VAL A 225 -5.69 10.26 -22.28
N TRP A 226 -4.82 10.12 -21.27
CA TRP A 226 -5.09 10.60 -19.93
C TRP A 226 -4.52 11.98 -19.63
N TRP A 227 -3.56 12.48 -20.43
CA TRP A 227 -2.91 13.76 -20.13
C TRP A 227 -3.89 14.95 -20.20
N ASP A 228 -4.03 15.65 -19.07
CA ASP A 228 -4.75 16.92 -18.98
C ASP A 228 -3.98 17.93 -18.11
N ALA A 229 -3.31 18.88 -18.76
CA ALA A 229 -2.53 19.92 -18.11
C ALA A 229 -3.35 20.89 -17.23
N LYS A 230 -4.68 20.92 -17.36
CA LYS A 230 -5.56 21.74 -16.49
C LYS A 230 -5.92 21.01 -15.21
N LYS A 231 -6.03 19.69 -15.25
CA LYS A 231 -6.37 18.85 -14.10
C LYS A 231 -5.16 18.36 -13.32
N PHE A 232 -4.01 18.24 -13.98
CA PHE A 232 -2.76 17.83 -13.36
C PHE A 232 -2.36 18.75 -12.19
N SER A 233 -2.07 18.14 -11.03
CA SER A 233 -1.63 18.86 -9.83
C SER A 233 -0.13 19.15 -9.90
N TRP A 234 0.18 20.27 -10.57
CA TRP A 234 1.55 20.71 -10.85
C TRP A 234 2.38 20.92 -9.57
N GLU A 235 1.79 21.49 -8.54
CA GLU A 235 2.46 21.76 -7.27
C GLU A 235 2.97 20.46 -6.63
N ASN A 236 2.14 19.42 -6.56
CA ASN A 236 2.49 18.19 -5.87
C ASN A 236 3.28 17.19 -6.74
N TYR A 237 3.08 17.22 -8.06
CA TYR A 237 3.52 16.13 -8.94
C TYR A 237 4.38 16.55 -10.14
N SER A 238 4.83 17.81 -10.25
CA SER A 238 5.72 18.22 -11.36
C SER A 238 6.95 17.31 -11.53
N TRP A 239 7.50 16.79 -10.43
CA TRP A 239 8.66 15.89 -10.44
C TRP A 239 8.40 14.56 -11.17
N VAL A 240 7.14 14.12 -11.27
CA VAL A 240 6.75 12.87 -11.92
C VAL A 240 6.96 12.95 -13.44
N LEU A 241 6.76 14.13 -14.04
CA LEU A 241 6.78 14.28 -15.49
C LEU A 241 8.19 14.14 -16.08
N PRO A 242 9.25 14.80 -15.58
CA PRO A 242 10.61 14.57 -16.08
C PRO A 242 11.02 13.10 -15.89
N ARG A 243 10.73 12.52 -14.73
CA ARG A 243 11.23 11.19 -14.34
C ARG A 243 10.67 10.05 -15.18
N PHE A 244 9.39 10.11 -15.52
CA PHE A 244 8.70 9.01 -16.18
C PHE A 244 8.16 9.38 -17.56
N CYS A 245 7.91 10.67 -17.82
CA CYS A 245 7.31 11.17 -19.06
C CYS A 245 8.29 11.99 -19.92
N SER A 246 9.61 11.87 -19.74
CA SER A 246 10.61 12.64 -20.52
C SER A 246 10.42 12.49 -22.03
N ARG A 247 10.05 11.30 -22.52
CA ARG A 247 9.74 11.08 -23.96
C ARG A 247 8.58 11.91 -24.51
N TYR A 248 7.73 12.44 -23.63
CA TYR A 248 6.60 13.31 -23.97
C TYR A 248 6.85 14.77 -23.60
N PHE A 249 8.12 15.17 -23.36
CA PHE A 249 8.52 16.48 -22.84
C PHE A 249 7.76 17.64 -23.49
N TYR A 250 7.80 17.76 -24.82
CA TYR A 250 7.13 18.86 -25.54
C TYR A 250 5.59 18.87 -25.44
N THR A 251 4.97 17.78 -24.99
CA THR A 251 3.52 17.69 -24.80
C THR A 251 3.10 18.25 -23.45
N TRP A 252 3.86 17.95 -22.39
CA TRP A 252 3.52 18.40 -21.05
C TRP A 252 4.23 19.68 -20.65
N TRP A 253 5.39 20.01 -21.22
CA TRP A 253 6.21 21.12 -20.76
C TRP A 253 5.44 22.44 -20.69
N ASN A 254 5.40 23.02 -19.49
CA ASN A 254 4.83 24.34 -19.23
C ASN A 254 5.63 25.03 -18.12
N PRO A 255 6.53 25.96 -18.45
CA PRO A 255 7.41 26.58 -17.47
C PRO A 255 6.66 27.44 -16.44
N ASP A 256 5.48 27.95 -16.77
CA ASP A 256 4.67 28.80 -15.88
C ASP A 256 3.87 27.99 -14.87
N LYS A 257 3.65 26.70 -15.11
CA LYS A 257 2.98 25.81 -14.16
C LYS A 257 3.92 24.90 -13.40
N PHE A 258 5.09 24.60 -13.96
CA PHE A 258 6.06 23.68 -13.36
C PHE A 258 6.47 24.11 -11.95
N ASN A 259 6.48 23.17 -10.99
CA ASN A 259 6.97 23.42 -9.64
C ASN A 259 8.51 23.39 -9.62
N TRP A 260 9.11 24.54 -9.92
CA TRP A 260 10.55 24.72 -9.91
C TRP A 260 11.18 24.42 -8.55
N GLU A 261 10.53 24.79 -7.46
CA GLU A 261 11.09 24.62 -6.11
C GLU A 261 11.34 23.15 -5.80
N GLN A 262 10.39 22.27 -6.11
CA GLN A 262 10.51 20.86 -5.73
C GLN A 262 11.03 19.96 -6.85
N ALA A 263 10.93 20.37 -8.12
CA ALA A 263 11.17 19.50 -9.26
C ALA A 263 12.30 19.94 -10.20
N SER A 264 13.01 21.04 -9.92
CA SER A 264 14.13 21.51 -10.76
C SER A 264 15.20 20.44 -11.00
N GLY A 265 15.59 19.69 -9.96
CA GLY A 265 16.60 18.64 -10.09
C GLY A 265 16.19 17.53 -11.05
N GLU A 266 14.90 17.18 -11.10
CA GLU A 266 14.38 16.13 -11.97
C GLU A 266 14.49 16.51 -13.45
N LEU A 267 14.41 17.81 -13.79
CA LEU A 267 14.67 18.28 -15.17
C LEU A 267 16.12 18.04 -15.58
N ALA A 268 17.08 18.37 -14.70
CA ALA A 268 18.49 18.14 -14.98
C ALA A 268 18.79 16.63 -15.09
N VAL A 269 18.26 15.81 -14.18
CA VAL A 269 18.52 14.36 -14.16
C VAL A 269 17.90 13.64 -15.36
N HIS A 270 16.63 13.93 -15.66
CA HIS A 270 15.84 13.12 -16.59
C HIS A 270 15.52 13.80 -17.92
N CYS A 271 15.75 15.11 -18.03
CA CYS A 271 15.46 15.91 -19.22
C CYS A 271 16.69 16.73 -19.68
N ALA A 272 17.91 16.28 -19.38
CA ALA A 272 19.15 16.96 -19.80
C ALA A 272 19.21 17.20 -21.32
N GLU A 273 18.69 16.28 -22.13
CA GLU A 273 18.64 16.43 -23.60
C GLU A 273 17.79 17.63 -24.06
N TYR A 274 16.85 18.09 -23.22
CA TYR A 274 15.98 19.26 -23.47
C TYR A 274 16.47 20.52 -22.76
N PHE A 275 17.71 20.55 -22.25
CA PHE A 275 18.26 21.65 -21.43
C PHE A 275 17.96 23.04 -22.00
N THR A 276 18.24 23.25 -23.28
CA THR A 276 18.02 24.56 -23.95
C THR A 276 16.56 25.01 -23.99
N THR A 277 15.60 24.10 -23.78
CA THR A 277 14.17 24.41 -23.77
C THR A 277 13.66 24.73 -22.37
N TRP A 278 14.10 24.01 -21.34
CA TRP A 278 13.63 24.24 -19.97
C TRP A 278 14.52 25.18 -19.16
N TRP A 279 15.76 25.44 -19.56
CA TRP A 279 16.67 26.23 -18.72
C TRP A 279 16.15 27.65 -18.42
N ASP A 280 16.04 27.97 -17.13
CA ASP A 280 15.71 29.30 -16.62
C ASP A 280 16.45 29.53 -15.29
N ALA A 281 17.52 30.35 -15.34
CA ALA A 281 18.39 30.61 -14.19
C ALA A 281 17.71 31.36 -13.03
N GLU A 282 16.59 32.05 -13.28
CA GLU A 282 15.85 32.77 -12.25
C GLU A 282 14.81 31.90 -11.57
N ARG A 283 14.27 30.90 -12.27
CA ARG A 283 13.28 29.97 -11.71
C ARG A 283 13.91 28.72 -11.09
N PHE A 284 15.06 28.26 -11.59
CA PHE A 284 15.70 27.03 -11.13
C PHE A 284 16.01 27.04 -9.63
N ASN A 285 15.73 25.92 -8.93
CA ASN A 285 16.08 25.79 -7.51
C ASN A 285 17.56 25.45 -7.32
N TRP A 286 18.40 26.49 -7.27
CA TRP A 286 19.83 26.35 -7.06
C TRP A 286 20.19 25.62 -5.78
N LYS A 287 19.53 25.98 -4.67
CA LYS A 287 19.86 25.48 -3.34
C LYS A 287 19.70 23.97 -3.22
N SER A 288 18.67 23.39 -3.82
CA SER A 288 18.42 21.95 -3.70
C SER A 288 18.86 21.15 -4.93
N ALA A 289 19.10 21.81 -6.07
CA ALA A 289 19.28 21.13 -7.35
C ALA A 289 20.50 21.56 -8.18
N SER A 290 21.34 22.50 -7.74
CA SER A 290 22.54 22.90 -8.52
C SER A 290 23.51 21.74 -8.75
N TRP A 291 23.56 20.78 -7.82
CA TRP A 291 24.33 19.55 -7.98
C TRP A 291 23.92 18.76 -9.23
N ALA A 292 22.63 18.74 -9.56
CA ALA A 292 22.12 17.99 -10.71
C ALA A 292 22.57 18.61 -12.04
N LEU A 293 22.71 19.95 -12.10
CA LEU A 293 23.25 20.63 -13.29
C LEU A 293 24.69 20.22 -13.56
N ALA A 294 25.52 20.20 -12.53
CA ALA A 294 26.92 19.82 -12.65
C ALA A 294 27.10 18.34 -13.03
N MET A 295 26.24 17.45 -12.53
CA MET A 295 26.33 16.02 -12.81
C MET A 295 25.75 15.63 -14.18
N TYR A 296 24.59 16.18 -14.54
CA TYR A 296 23.82 15.72 -15.71
C TYR A 296 23.78 16.74 -16.85
N CYS A 297 24.16 17.99 -16.61
CA CYS A 297 24.16 19.06 -17.61
C CYS A 297 25.55 19.72 -17.75
N SER A 298 26.64 18.99 -17.48
CA SER A 298 28.01 19.50 -17.57
C SER A 298 28.39 19.94 -18.99
N ASP A 299 27.79 19.36 -20.03
CA ASP A 299 27.98 19.81 -21.42
C ASP A 299 27.45 21.24 -21.66
N HIS A 300 26.57 21.72 -20.78
CA HIS A 300 26.02 23.08 -20.80
C HIS A 300 26.61 23.99 -19.71
N PHE A 301 27.76 23.62 -19.12
CA PHE A 301 28.39 24.33 -18.00
C PHE A 301 28.45 25.84 -18.17
N THR A 302 28.93 26.32 -19.32
CA THR A 302 29.09 27.76 -19.59
C THR A 302 27.77 28.53 -19.69
N THR A 303 26.63 27.83 -19.80
CA THR A 303 25.30 28.43 -19.87
C THR A 303 24.65 28.56 -18.49
N TRP A 304 24.83 27.56 -17.62
CA TRP A 304 24.24 27.59 -16.28
C TRP A 304 25.20 28.05 -15.19
N TRP A 305 26.51 28.07 -15.38
CA TRP A 305 27.42 28.39 -14.29
C TRP A 305 27.18 29.79 -13.70
N ASP A 306 26.87 29.85 -12.40
CA ASP A 306 26.76 31.07 -11.60
C ASP A 306 27.33 30.81 -10.20
N PRO A 307 28.51 31.36 -9.87
CA PRO A 307 29.18 31.10 -8.58
C PRO A 307 28.47 31.77 -7.39
N GLU A 308 27.55 32.71 -7.61
CA GLU A 308 26.76 33.32 -6.52
C GLU A 308 25.50 32.53 -6.20
N LYS A 309 25.00 31.73 -7.15
CA LYS A 309 23.79 30.92 -6.97
C LYS A 309 24.09 29.46 -6.62
N PHE A 310 25.22 28.91 -7.09
CA PHE A 310 25.58 27.51 -6.85
C PHE A 310 25.68 27.16 -5.36
N ASP A 311 25.13 26.01 -4.94
CA ASP A 311 25.26 25.51 -3.57
C ASP A 311 26.66 24.92 -3.32
N TRP A 312 27.58 25.78 -2.92
CA TRP A 312 28.94 25.38 -2.55
C TRP A 312 28.98 24.45 -1.34
N GLU A 313 28.11 24.63 -0.35
CA GLU A 313 28.14 23.88 0.90
C GLU A 313 27.87 22.40 0.62
N LEU A 314 26.80 22.09 -0.12
CA LEU A 314 26.40 20.70 -0.34
C LEU A 314 26.98 20.10 -1.64
N ALA A 315 27.33 20.93 -2.63
CA ALA A 315 27.64 20.45 -3.98
C ALA A 315 29.05 20.75 -4.49
N SER A 316 29.96 21.39 -3.73
CA SER A 316 31.33 21.69 -4.23
C SER A 316 32.07 20.46 -4.79
N TRP A 317 31.95 19.29 -4.15
CA TRP A 317 32.62 18.06 -4.59
C TRP A 317 32.23 17.64 -6.02
N ILE A 318 31.00 17.95 -6.43
CA ILE A 318 30.45 17.50 -7.70
C ILE A 318 31.09 18.26 -8.88
N LEU A 319 31.50 19.52 -8.67
CA LEU A 319 32.22 20.31 -9.67
C LEU A 319 33.58 19.69 -9.98
N ALA A 320 34.29 19.24 -8.94
CA ALA A 320 35.56 18.55 -9.09
C ALA A 320 35.38 17.25 -9.90
N GLN A 321 34.33 16.49 -9.65
CA GLN A 321 34.12 15.20 -10.30
C GLN A 321 33.60 15.32 -11.74
N TYR A 322 32.61 16.16 -11.99
CA TYR A 322 31.87 16.19 -13.26
C TYR A 322 32.16 17.42 -14.13
N CYS A 323 32.80 18.45 -13.56
CA CYS A 323 33.12 19.70 -14.25
C CYS A 323 34.63 20.03 -14.17
N SER A 324 35.50 19.02 -14.00
CA SER A 324 36.96 19.23 -13.88
C SER A 324 37.59 19.93 -15.09
N SER A 325 37.04 19.73 -16.30
CA SER A 325 37.48 20.44 -17.50
C SER A 325 37.26 21.95 -17.45
N TYR A 326 36.41 22.42 -16.54
CA TYR A 326 36.12 23.83 -16.30
C TYR A 326 36.74 24.34 -14.99
N PHE A 327 37.74 23.64 -14.43
CA PHE A 327 38.34 23.95 -13.12
C PHE A 327 38.71 25.42 -12.97
N GLU A 328 39.43 26.01 -13.93
CA GLU A 328 39.85 27.42 -13.87
C GLU A 328 38.68 28.41 -13.85
N THR A 329 37.47 27.98 -14.26
CA THR A 329 36.27 28.83 -14.28
C THR A 329 35.50 28.78 -12.97
N TRP A 330 35.42 27.60 -12.33
CA TRP A 330 34.69 27.48 -11.06
C TRP A 330 35.56 27.52 -9.83
N TRP A 331 36.87 27.31 -9.91
CA TRP A 331 37.70 27.26 -8.71
C TRP A 331 37.65 28.59 -7.93
N ASP A 332 37.17 28.51 -6.69
CA ASP A 332 37.15 29.60 -5.74
C ASP A 332 37.50 29.03 -4.35
N PRO A 333 38.71 29.33 -3.82
CA PRO A 333 39.16 28.79 -2.55
C PRO A 333 38.44 29.38 -1.33
N GLU A 334 37.71 30.49 -1.47
CA GLU A 334 36.89 31.08 -0.39
C GLU A 334 35.50 30.43 -0.32
N LYS A 335 34.99 29.95 -1.45
CA LYS A 335 33.66 29.31 -1.53
C LYS A 335 33.69 27.79 -1.47
N PHE A 336 34.74 27.15 -1.99
CA PHE A 336 34.84 25.69 -2.04
C PHE A 336 34.76 25.07 -0.64
N ASN A 337 33.84 24.12 -0.44
CA ASN A 337 33.71 23.44 0.84
C ASN A 337 34.94 22.54 1.10
N ILE A 338 35.78 22.92 2.07
CA ILE A 338 37.02 22.21 2.41
C ILE A 338 36.81 20.75 2.83
N HIS A 339 35.61 20.39 3.30
CA HIS A 339 35.24 19.01 3.59
C HIS A 339 35.13 18.12 2.34
N HIS A 340 35.29 18.70 1.14
CA HIS A 340 35.27 18.01 -0.14
C HIS A 340 36.65 17.98 -0.84
N VAL A 341 37.75 18.31 -0.13
CA VAL A 341 39.11 18.39 -0.70
C VAL A 341 39.60 17.07 -1.30
N GLU A 342 39.14 15.94 -0.79
CA GLU A 342 39.45 14.61 -1.32
C GLU A 342 39.00 14.43 -2.77
N TYR A 343 37.94 15.13 -3.21
CA TYR A 343 37.48 15.11 -4.59
C TYR A 343 38.41 15.90 -5.52
N LEU A 344 39.05 16.97 -5.03
CA LEU A 344 40.11 17.67 -5.78
C LEU A 344 41.31 16.75 -5.98
N HIS A 345 41.69 16.02 -4.94
CA HIS A 345 42.72 14.98 -5.04
C HIS A 345 42.33 13.85 -5.99
N GLN A 346 41.06 13.50 -6.12
CA GLN A 346 40.68 12.39 -6.99
C GLN A 346 40.55 12.84 -8.46
N TYR A 347 39.94 14.00 -8.70
CA TYR A 347 39.47 14.38 -10.03
C TYR A 347 40.16 15.62 -10.61
N CYS A 348 40.88 16.41 -9.80
CA CYS A 348 41.53 17.66 -10.20
C CYS A 348 43.05 17.66 -9.93
N GLN A 349 43.71 16.51 -10.08
CA GLN A 349 45.15 16.36 -9.81
C GLN A 349 46.03 17.23 -10.71
N GLU A 350 45.61 17.49 -11.94
CA GLU A 350 46.35 18.36 -12.86
C GLU A 350 46.45 19.80 -12.32
N TYR A 351 45.46 20.24 -11.55
CA TYR A 351 45.42 21.56 -10.92
C TYR A 351 45.91 21.57 -9.47
N LYS A 352 46.54 20.48 -8.98
CA LYS A 352 47.02 20.38 -7.60
C LYS A 352 47.92 21.53 -7.16
N HIS A 353 48.76 21.99 -8.09
CA HIS A 353 49.66 23.11 -7.86
C HIS A 353 48.95 24.45 -7.61
N ILE A 354 47.67 24.58 -7.97
CA ILE A 354 46.83 25.75 -7.74
C ILE A 354 46.11 25.59 -6.39
N TRP A 355 45.22 24.59 -6.29
CA TRP A 355 44.34 24.50 -5.12
C TRP A 355 45.06 24.17 -3.82
N GLU A 356 46.19 23.45 -3.85
CA GLU A 356 46.95 23.16 -2.63
C GLU A 356 47.61 24.42 -2.05
N VAL A 357 47.98 25.38 -2.90
CA VAL A 357 48.53 26.66 -2.47
C VAL A 357 47.42 27.52 -1.89
N ASP A 358 46.29 27.62 -2.60
CA ASP A 358 45.19 28.48 -2.21
C ASP A 358 44.56 28.05 -0.87
N LEU A 359 44.28 26.75 -0.66
CA LEU A 359 43.70 26.26 0.58
C LEU A 359 44.61 26.48 1.80
N LYS A 360 45.93 26.35 1.64
CA LYS A 360 46.90 26.64 2.71
C LYS A 360 46.91 28.13 3.09
N LEU A 361 46.71 29.01 2.11
CA LEU A 361 46.60 30.44 2.37
C LEU A 361 45.30 30.77 3.12
N THR A 362 44.18 30.14 2.76
CA THR A 362 42.89 30.32 3.44
C THR A 362 42.92 29.82 4.90
N GLU A 363 43.55 28.66 5.17
CA GLU A 363 43.74 28.15 6.55
C GLU A 363 44.57 29.12 7.43
N LEU A 364 45.61 29.74 6.88
CA LEU A 364 46.45 30.70 7.60
C LEU A 364 45.70 32.00 7.92
N LEU A 365 44.82 32.46 7.03
CA LEU A 365 44.03 33.68 7.21
C LEU A 365 42.93 33.49 8.27
N THR A 366 42.23 32.36 8.26
CA THR A 366 41.17 32.05 9.24
C THR A 366 41.70 31.88 10.66
N ILE A 367 42.91 31.38 10.85
CA ILE A 367 43.56 31.29 12.17
C ILE A 367 44.02 32.67 12.66
N GLY A 368 44.41 33.58 11.75
CA GLY A 368 44.91 34.92 12.08
C GLY A 368 43.84 35.90 12.58
N GLU A 369 42.58 35.71 12.24
CA GLU A 369 41.45 36.57 12.66
C GLU A 369 40.85 36.20 14.03
N CYS A 370 41.26 35.06 14.60
CA CYS A 370 40.85 34.61 15.94
C CYS A 370 41.87 34.93 17.05
N ALA A 371 42.96 35.64 16.73
CA ALA A 371 44.00 36.10 17.65
C ALA A 371 43.94 37.62 17.84
#